data_AF-A0A8R1HTD4-F1
#
_entry.id   AF-A0A8R1HTD4-F1
#
_cell.length_a   1.000
_cell.length_b   1.000
_cell.length_c   1.000
_cell.angle_alpha   90.00
_cell.angle_beta   90.00
_cell.angle_gamma   90.00
#
_symmetry.space_group_name_H-M   'P 1'
#
loop_
_entity.id
_entity.type
_entity.pdbx_description
1 polymer ?
#
loop_
_entity_poly.entity_id
_entity_poly.type
_entity_poly.pdbx_seq_one_letter_code
_entity_poly.pdbx_strand_id
1 'polypeptide(L)'
;MGGLLAVYGTSYSQTLIFIAIQFIYRFFTISRRKYLHYFKGNFLAVWFAIVGVFGVNWGLCIFFIAQETEEIDEILRPVMMSSFELNMTDVYYVAASYEIQDDRGRRILNWKVIFMVLNFACILGISLTIIILCICFIHYRMQRVSYSKVYKSVQKQLFRALISQMIIPLILIYVPIICVLILPLFHFKNDASISVPSILISLYPVLEPFAVIMIISVYRNGFYSMFSSAPRNRVAHLDTSGNSVQSGQGA
;
A
#
# COMPACT_ATOMS: atom_id res chain seq x y z
N MET A 1 -24.61 -14.82 4.88
CA MET A 1 -23.21 -15.03 5.27
C MET A 1 -22.22 -14.29 4.36
N GLY A 2 -22.30 -14.43 3.03
CA GLY A 2 -21.36 -13.79 2.07
C GLY A 2 -21.29 -12.26 2.06
N GLY A 3 -22.23 -11.54 2.66
CA GLY A 3 -22.18 -10.08 2.77
C GLY A 3 -21.00 -9.55 3.60
N LEU A 4 -20.67 -10.21 4.72
CA LEU A 4 -19.54 -9.79 5.57
C LEU A 4 -18.20 -9.99 4.87
N LEU A 5 -18.04 -11.13 4.19
CA LEU A 5 -16.86 -11.44 3.37
C LEU A 5 -16.72 -10.46 2.20
N ALA A 6 -17.83 -10.08 1.56
CA ALA A 6 -17.84 -9.09 0.50
C ALA A 6 -17.44 -7.69 1.00
N VAL A 7 -17.91 -7.27 2.17
CA VAL A 7 -17.50 -6.00 2.80
C VAL A 7 -16.02 -6.04 3.19
N TYR A 8 -15.57 -7.15 3.77
CA TYR A 8 -14.16 -7.34 4.12
C TYR A 8 -13.26 -7.30 2.88
N GLY A 9 -13.61 -8.04 1.84
CA GLY A 9 -12.86 -8.02 0.58
C GLY A 9 -12.88 -6.66 -0.12
N THR A 10 -14.00 -5.94 -0.08
CA THR A 10 -14.11 -4.56 -0.59
C THR A 10 -13.01 -3.67 0.01
N SER A 11 -12.76 -3.77 1.32
CA SER A 11 -11.73 -2.98 1.99
C SER A 11 -10.30 -3.25 1.47
N TYR A 12 -9.99 -4.48 1.03
CA TYR A 12 -8.70 -4.82 0.41
C TYR A 12 -8.52 -4.12 -0.93
N SER A 13 -9.51 -4.22 -1.83
CA SER A 13 -9.46 -3.56 -3.13
C SER A 13 -9.35 -2.04 -2.98
N GLN A 14 -10.14 -1.46 -2.07
CA GLN A 14 -10.07 -0.03 -1.75
C GLN A 14 -8.68 0.38 -1.25
N THR A 15 -8.06 -0.42 -0.38
CA THR A 15 -6.72 -0.14 0.16
C THR A 15 -5.68 -0.10 -0.96
N LEU A 16 -5.71 -1.05 -1.90
CA LEU A 16 -4.76 -1.08 -3.03
C LEU A 16 -4.85 0.18 -3.90
N ILE A 17 -6.07 0.55 -4.30
CA ILE A 17 -6.31 1.74 -5.12
C ILE A 17 -5.98 3.02 -4.35
N PHE A 18 -6.32 3.07 -3.07
CA PHE A 18 -6.01 4.22 -2.23
C PHE A 18 -4.50 4.44 -2.10
N ILE A 19 -3.71 3.36 -1.95
CA ILE A 19 -2.25 3.44 -1.97
C ILE A 19 -1.75 4.02 -3.30
N ALA A 20 -2.22 3.54 -4.45
CA ALA A 20 -1.82 4.13 -5.74
C ALA A 20 -2.17 5.62 -5.85
N ILE A 21 -3.34 6.04 -5.38
CA ILE A 21 -3.74 7.45 -5.38
C ILE A 21 -2.84 8.29 -4.47
N GLN A 22 -2.49 7.79 -3.28
CA GLN A 22 -1.53 8.46 -2.41
C GLN A 22 -0.17 8.64 -3.09
N PHE A 23 0.26 7.69 -3.92
CA PHE A 23 1.50 7.78 -4.67
C PHE A 23 1.42 8.85 -5.78
N ILE A 24 0.30 8.94 -6.49
CA ILE A 24 0.04 10.01 -7.46
C ILE A 24 0.07 11.38 -6.75
N TYR A 25 -0.59 11.49 -5.60
CA TYR A 25 -0.56 12.71 -4.79
C TYR A 25 0.87 13.10 -4.42
N ARG A 26 1.64 12.17 -3.85
CA ARG A 26 3.06 12.36 -3.49
C ARG A 26 3.89 12.79 -4.71
N PHE A 27 3.68 12.18 -5.87
CA PHE A 27 4.32 12.59 -7.12
C PHE A 27 4.00 14.05 -7.48
N PHE A 28 2.74 14.46 -7.44
CA PHE A 28 2.35 15.85 -7.74
C PHE A 28 2.89 16.85 -6.73
N THR A 29 2.95 16.51 -5.44
CA THR A 29 3.51 17.42 -4.41
C THR A 29 4.97 17.79 -4.67
N ILE A 30 5.75 16.86 -5.24
CA ILE A 30 7.20 17.02 -5.43
C ILE A 30 7.54 17.53 -6.83
N SER A 31 6.98 16.88 -7.85
CA SER A 31 7.39 17.11 -9.24
C SER A 31 6.54 18.16 -9.94
N ARG A 32 5.27 18.32 -9.53
CA ARG A 32 4.25 19.05 -10.31
C ARG A 32 3.19 19.71 -9.41
N ARG A 33 3.59 20.62 -8.52
CA ARG A 33 2.68 21.28 -7.56
C ARG A 33 1.45 21.94 -8.20
N LYS A 34 1.56 22.39 -9.46
CA LYS A 34 0.44 22.95 -10.24
C LYS A 34 -0.76 22.00 -10.31
N TYR A 35 -0.54 20.68 -10.32
CA TYR A 35 -1.58 19.66 -10.44
C TYR A 35 -2.21 19.27 -9.09
N LEU A 36 -1.80 19.88 -7.97
CA LEU A 36 -2.41 19.62 -6.66
C LEU A 36 -3.87 20.09 -6.58
N HIS A 37 -4.35 20.92 -7.51
CA HIS A 37 -5.77 21.30 -7.56
C HIS A 37 -6.68 20.09 -7.79
N TYR A 38 -6.19 19.01 -8.43
CA TYR A 38 -6.93 17.76 -8.60
C TYR A 38 -7.13 16.98 -7.29
N PHE A 39 -6.46 17.39 -6.21
CA PHE A 39 -6.62 16.82 -4.87
C PHE A 39 -7.36 17.78 -3.92
N LYS A 40 -8.13 18.73 -4.46
CA LYS A 40 -8.91 19.71 -3.71
C LYS A 40 -10.34 19.81 -4.23
N GLY A 41 -11.27 20.18 -3.35
CA GLY A 41 -12.68 20.43 -3.70
C GLY A 41 -13.33 19.23 -4.40
N ASN A 42 -14.07 19.49 -5.47
CA ASN A 42 -14.84 18.47 -6.19
C ASN A 42 -13.96 17.37 -6.83
N PHE A 43 -12.71 17.66 -7.18
CA PHE A 43 -11.81 16.65 -7.73
C PHE A 43 -11.39 15.62 -6.68
N LEU A 44 -11.38 15.98 -5.39
CA LEU A 44 -11.12 15.02 -4.32
C LEU A 44 -12.24 13.97 -4.23
N ALA A 45 -13.50 14.38 -4.43
CA ALA A 45 -14.63 13.47 -4.47
C ALA A 45 -14.51 12.45 -5.63
N VAL A 46 -13.94 12.87 -6.77
CA VAL A 46 -13.67 11.95 -7.90
C VAL A 46 -12.70 10.84 -7.50
N TRP A 47 -11.63 11.14 -6.74
CA TRP A 47 -10.71 10.11 -6.26
C TRP A 47 -11.38 9.12 -5.32
N PHE A 48 -12.21 9.60 -4.39
CA PHE A 48 -12.97 8.72 -3.50
C PHE A 48 -14.00 7.89 -4.28
N ALA A 49 -14.63 8.45 -5.31
CA ALA A 49 -15.52 7.71 -6.20
C ALA A 49 -14.78 6.60 -6.94
N ILE A 50 -13.56 6.85 -7.44
CA ILE A 50 -12.71 5.82 -8.06
C ILE A 50 -12.43 4.68 -7.08
N VAL A 51 -11.99 5.01 -5.86
CA VAL A 51 -11.78 4.00 -4.80
C VAL A 51 -13.06 3.21 -4.53
N GLY A 52 -14.20 3.89 -4.43
CA GLY A 52 -15.51 3.30 -4.23
C GLY A 52 -15.89 2.32 -5.34
N VAL A 53 -15.74 2.72 -6.61
CA VAL A 53 -16.08 1.89 -7.77
C VAL A 53 -15.25 0.61 -7.82
N PHE A 54 -13.93 0.70 -7.64
CA PHE A 54 -13.07 -0.50 -7.61
C PHE A 54 -13.33 -1.38 -6.39
N GLY A 55 -13.67 -0.78 -5.25
CA GLY A 55 -14.12 -1.49 -4.05
C GLY A 55 -15.40 -2.27 -4.31
N VAL A 56 -16.45 -1.60 -4.78
CA VAL A 56 -17.76 -2.19 -5.08
C VAL A 56 -17.62 -3.27 -6.15
N ASN A 57 -16.86 -3.03 -7.22
CA ASN A 57 -16.60 -4.04 -8.25
C ASN A 57 -16.06 -5.34 -7.62
N TRP A 58 -15.06 -5.25 -6.75
CA TRP A 58 -14.49 -6.42 -6.10
C TRP A 58 -15.44 -7.05 -5.07
N GLY A 59 -16.16 -6.24 -4.29
CA GLY A 59 -17.18 -6.71 -3.37
C GLY A 59 -18.31 -7.47 -4.05
N LEU A 60 -18.77 -6.99 -5.22
CA LEU A 60 -19.77 -7.67 -6.04
C LEU A 60 -19.23 -8.99 -6.60
N CYS A 61 -17.98 -9.03 -7.06
CA CYS A 61 -17.34 -10.28 -7.46
C CYS A 61 -17.36 -11.31 -6.31
N ILE A 62 -16.98 -10.91 -5.09
CA ILE A 62 -17.03 -11.81 -3.93
C ILE A 62 -18.48 -12.25 -3.64
N PHE A 63 -19.43 -11.32 -3.61
CA PHE A 63 -20.81 -11.62 -3.26
C PHE A 63 -21.51 -12.58 -4.24
N PHE A 64 -21.23 -12.44 -5.54
CA PHE A 64 -21.86 -13.25 -6.58
C PHE A 64 -21.08 -14.50 -6.98
N ILE A 65 -19.74 -14.49 -6.87
CA ILE A 65 -18.87 -15.55 -7.40
C ILE A 65 -18.27 -16.41 -6.28
N ALA A 66 -17.87 -15.80 -5.16
CA ALA A 66 -17.24 -16.51 -4.05
C ALA A 66 -18.26 -17.04 -3.03
N GLN A 67 -19.42 -17.52 -3.50
CA GLN A 67 -20.37 -18.19 -2.62
C GLN A 67 -19.82 -19.54 -2.19
N GLU A 68 -20.01 -19.87 -0.90
CA GLU A 68 -19.64 -21.14 -0.27
C GLU A 68 -20.35 -22.29 -1.01
N THR A 69 -19.62 -22.99 -1.89
CA THR A 69 -20.08 -24.28 -2.45
C THR A 69 -19.55 -25.39 -1.55
N GLU A 70 -20.38 -26.37 -1.20
CA GLU A 70 -20.01 -27.53 -0.33
C GLU A 70 -18.70 -28.23 -0.78
N GLU A 71 -18.39 -28.24 -2.08
CA GLU A 71 -17.14 -28.78 -2.63
C GLU A 71 -15.88 -28.02 -2.16
N ILE A 72 -15.97 -26.70 -2.00
CA ILE A 72 -14.85 -25.87 -1.57
C ILE A 72 -14.62 -26.02 -0.07
N ASP A 73 -15.70 -26.19 0.70
CA ASP A 73 -15.65 -26.52 2.12
C ASP A 73 -14.94 -27.85 2.36
N GLU A 74 -15.25 -28.89 1.57
CA GLU A 74 -14.56 -30.18 1.68
C GLU A 74 -13.06 -30.11 1.33
N ILE A 75 -12.70 -29.32 0.31
CA ILE A 75 -11.30 -29.15 -0.11
C ILE A 75 -10.48 -28.40 0.95
N LEU A 76 -11.09 -27.39 1.59
CA LEU A 76 -10.38 -26.51 2.51
C LEU A 76 -10.44 -27.01 3.97
N ARG A 77 -11.41 -27.88 4.33
CA ARG A 77 -11.60 -28.45 5.69
C ARG A 77 -10.32 -29.01 6.30
N PRO A 78 -9.51 -29.83 5.59
CA PRO A 78 -8.27 -30.34 6.17
C PRO A 78 -7.24 -29.23 6.42
N VAL A 79 -7.19 -28.19 5.57
CA VAL A 79 -6.25 -27.06 5.66
C VAL A 79 -6.57 -26.15 6.86
N MET A 80 -7.86 -25.88 7.11
CA MET A 80 -8.28 -25.06 8.26
C MET A 80 -8.14 -25.82 9.58
N MET A 81 -8.49 -27.11 9.61
CA MET A 81 -8.35 -27.94 10.81
C MET A 81 -6.89 -28.19 11.17
N SER A 82 -6.01 -28.51 10.22
CA SER A 82 -4.62 -28.88 10.52
C SER A 82 -3.76 -27.70 10.98
N SER A 83 -4.15 -26.48 10.62
CA SER A 83 -3.22 -25.35 10.61
C SER A 83 -3.67 -24.18 11.48
N PHE A 84 -4.98 -24.10 11.71
CA PHE A 84 -5.58 -23.09 12.57
C PHE A 84 -6.38 -23.70 13.72
N GLU A 85 -6.54 -25.04 13.78
CA GLU A 85 -7.45 -25.74 14.73
C GLU A 85 -8.90 -25.22 14.68
N LEU A 86 -9.30 -24.62 13.56
CA LEU A 86 -10.61 -24.00 13.40
C LEU A 86 -11.55 -24.91 12.61
N ASN A 87 -12.79 -25.02 13.08
CA ASN A 87 -13.87 -25.64 12.30
C ASN A 87 -14.30 -24.70 11.17
N MET A 88 -14.65 -25.26 10.01
CA MET A 88 -15.13 -24.50 8.85
C MET A 88 -16.40 -23.67 9.13
N THR A 89 -17.19 -24.09 10.13
CA THR A 89 -18.35 -23.34 10.62
C THR A 89 -17.99 -22.05 11.35
N ASP A 90 -16.72 -21.87 11.75
CA ASP A 90 -16.27 -20.76 12.61
C ASP A 90 -15.41 -19.73 11.85
N VAL A 91 -15.10 -19.95 10.56
CA VAL A 91 -14.14 -19.12 9.80
C VAL A 91 -14.63 -18.80 8.39
N TYR A 92 -14.53 -17.52 8.01
CA TYR A 92 -14.84 -17.05 6.67
C TYR A 92 -13.59 -17.08 5.78
N TYR A 93 -13.69 -17.68 4.59
CA TYR A 93 -12.57 -17.77 3.65
C TYR A 93 -13.02 -17.47 2.21
N VAL A 94 -12.09 -16.98 1.39
CA VAL A 94 -12.25 -16.93 -0.08
C VAL A 94 -11.34 -18.01 -0.63
N ALA A 95 -11.89 -19.14 -1.09
CA ALA A 95 -11.11 -20.14 -1.79
C ALA A 95 -11.55 -20.17 -3.25
N ALA A 96 -10.58 -19.88 -4.12
CA ALA A 96 -10.71 -20.03 -5.54
C ALA A 96 -10.41 -21.49 -5.90
N SER A 97 -11.41 -22.38 -5.88
CA SER A 97 -11.24 -23.67 -6.54
C SER A 97 -11.34 -23.44 -8.05
N TYR A 98 -10.20 -23.51 -8.73
CA TYR A 98 -10.13 -23.34 -10.18
C TYR A 98 -10.80 -24.50 -10.93
N GLU A 99 -10.95 -25.66 -10.26
CA GLU A 99 -11.63 -26.85 -10.76
C GLU A 99 -12.86 -27.14 -9.90
N ILE A 100 -14.01 -27.38 -10.55
CA ILE A 100 -15.23 -27.90 -9.94
C ILE A 100 -15.57 -29.26 -10.56
N GLN A 101 -16.22 -30.15 -9.82
CA GLN A 101 -16.66 -31.43 -10.36
C GLN A 101 -18.05 -31.28 -10.98
N ASP A 102 -18.16 -31.59 -12.27
CA ASP A 102 -19.45 -31.70 -12.97
C ASP A 102 -20.24 -32.90 -12.40
N ASP A 103 -21.57 -32.93 -12.57
CA ASP A 103 -22.48 -34.02 -12.11
C ASP A 103 -22.10 -35.42 -12.66
N ARG A 104 -21.14 -35.46 -13.59
CA ARG A 104 -20.56 -36.65 -14.22
C ARG A 104 -19.15 -37.00 -13.73
N GLY A 105 -18.68 -36.39 -12.64
CA GLY A 105 -17.35 -36.62 -12.04
C GLY A 105 -16.17 -36.05 -12.86
N ARG A 106 -16.43 -35.13 -13.80
CA ARG A 106 -15.38 -34.52 -14.63
C ARG A 106 -14.95 -33.19 -14.03
N ARG A 107 -13.65 -32.95 -13.95
CA ARG A 107 -13.08 -31.67 -13.54
C ARG A 107 -13.27 -30.65 -14.65
N ILE A 108 -14.08 -29.61 -14.39
CA ILE A 108 -14.27 -28.49 -15.30
C ILE A 108 -13.72 -27.21 -14.68
N LEU A 109 -13.17 -26.33 -15.53
CA LEU A 109 -12.64 -25.05 -15.08
C LEU A 109 -13.77 -24.11 -14.69
N ASN A 110 -13.66 -23.52 -13.50
CA ASN A 110 -14.61 -22.52 -13.03
C ASN A 110 -14.28 -21.15 -13.64
N TRP A 111 -14.83 -20.89 -14.83
CA TRP A 111 -14.63 -19.63 -15.56
C TRP A 111 -15.01 -18.37 -14.77
N LYS A 112 -15.96 -18.48 -13.84
CA LYS A 112 -16.35 -17.35 -12.97
C LYS A 112 -15.24 -17.00 -11.98
N VAL A 113 -14.64 -18.01 -11.36
CA VAL A 113 -13.48 -17.84 -10.45
C VAL A 113 -12.25 -17.33 -11.22
N ILE A 114 -12.00 -17.85 -12.42
CA ILE A 114 -10.93 -17.35 -13.29
C ILE A 114 -11.13 -15.86 -13.61
N PHE A 115 -12.35 -15.46 -13.98
CA PHE A 115 -12.67 -14.05 -14.22
C PHE A 115 -12.43 -13.20 -12.96
N MET A 116 -12.85 -13.67 -11.79
CA MET A 116 -12.64 -12.97 -10.52
C MET A 116 -11.15 -12.78 -10.21
N VAL A 117 -10.34 -13.83 -10.33
CA VAL A 117 -8.88 -13.78 -10.10
C VAL A 117 -8.21 -12.85 -11.12
N LEU A 118 -8.59 -12.93 -12.39
CA LEU A 118 -8.05 -12.05 -13.43
C LEU A 118 -8.42 -10.58 -13.19
N ASN A 119 -9.66 -10.31 -12.78
CA ASN A 119 -10.12 -8.96 -12.44
C ASN A 119 -9.26 -8.36 -11.31
N PHE A 120 -9.03 -9.12 -10.24
CA PHE A 120 -8.19 -8.69 -9.13
C PHE A 120 -6.72 -8.51 -9.53
N ALA A 121 -6.18 -9.43 -10.34
CA ALA A 121 -4.82 -9.34 -10.88
C ALA A 121 -4.65 -8.09 -11.76
N CYS A 122 -5.65 -7.72 -12.56
CA CYS A 122 -5.63 -6.47 -13.34
C CYS A 122 -5.62 -5.24 -12.43
N ILE A 123 -6.45 -5.20 -11.39
CA ILE A 123 -6.47 -4.10 -10.40
C ILE A 123 -5.09 -3.95 -9.75
N LEU A 124 -4.53 -5.07 -9.28
CA LEU A 124 -3.21 -5.11 -8.65
C LEU A 124 -2.11 -4.66 -9.63
N GLY A 125 -2.13 -5.14 -10.87
CA GLY A 125 -1.14 -4.82 -11.91
C GLY A 125 -1.18 -3.36 -12.34
N ILE A 126 -2.37 -2.77 -12.50
CA ILE A 126 -2.54 -1.34 -12.80
C ILE A 126 -1.98 -0.50 -11.64
N SER A 127 -2.34 -0.86 -10.41
CA SER A 127 -1.88 -0.17 -9.21
C SER A 127 -0.35 -0.20 -9.08
N LEU A 128 0.26 -1.37 -9.25
CA LEU A 128 1.72 -1.54 -9.26
C LEU A 128 2.40 -0.70 -10.35
N THR A 129 1.83 -0.70 -11.55
CA THR A 129 2.38 0.05 -12.68
C THR A 129 2.39 1.55 -12.37
N ILE A 130 1.29 2.09 -11.84
CA ILE A 130 1.20 3.50 -11.41
C ILE A 130 2.26 3.81 -10.35
N ILE A 131 2.42 2.93 -9.35
CA ILE A 131 3.39 3.07 -8.28
C ILE A 131 4.82 3.13 -8.84
N ILE A 132 5.20 2.16 -9.68
CA ILE A 132 6.54 2.08 -10.28
C ILE A 132 6.83 3.32 -11.13
N LEU A 133 5.87 3.73 -11.97
CA LEU A 133 6.00 4.95 -12.77
C LEU A 133 6.23 6.17 -11.86
N CYS A 134 5.45 6.33 -10.79
CA CYS A 134 5.63 7.42 -9.83
C CYS A 134 7.05 7.41 -9.26
N ILE A 135 7.56 6.25 -8.80
CA ILE A 135 8.93 6.12 -8.27
C ILE A 135 9.97 6.55 -9.32
N CYS A 136 9.86 6.04 -10.55
CA CYS A 136 10.78 6.35 -11.64
C CYS A 136 10.79 7.85 -11.97
N PHE A 137 9.62 8.48 -12.09
CA PHE A 137 9.51 9.92 -12.37
C PHE A 137 10.06 10.78 -11.24
N ILE A 138 9.74 10.42 -10.00
CA ILE A 138 10.25 11.05 -8.78
C ILE A 138 11.79 10.98 -8.81
N HIS A 139 12.37 9.80 -9.06
CA HIS A 139 13.84 9.59 -9.14
C HIS A 139 14.50 10.41 -10.24
N TYR A 140 13.93 10.39 -11.45
CA TYR A 140 14.41 11.19 -12.56
C TYR A 140 14.39 12.70 -12.24
N ARG A 141 13.32 13.18 -11.60
CA ARG A 141 13.22 14.61 -11.26
C ARG A 141 14.26 15.03 -10.23
N MET A 142 14.59 14.18 -9.25
CA MET A 142 15.63 14.49 -8.26
C MET A 142 17.01 14.70 -8.92
N GLN A 143 17.34 13.92 -9.95
CA GLN A 143 18.64 14.04 -10.62
C GLN A 143 18.79 15.33 -11.44
N ARG A 144 17.68 15.89 -11.91
CA ARG A 144 17.66 17.02 -12.86
C ARG A 144 17.58 18.40 -12.20
N VAL A 145 17.23 18.51 -10.93
CA VAL A 145 17.08 19.82 -10.28
C VAL A 145 18.30 20.19 -9.46
N SER A 146 18.90 21.33 -9.81
CA SER A 146 20.01 21.93 -9.05
C SER A 146 19.44 22.88 -8.00
N TYR A 147 19.73 22.61 -6.73
CA TYR A 147 19.33 23.44 -5.59
C TYR A 147 20.57 23.88 -4.80
N SER A 148 20.42 24.91 -3.95
CA SER A 148 21.47 25.33 -3.01
C SER A 148 21.92 24.17 -2.11
N LYS A 149 23.18 24.16 -1.65
CA LYS A 149 23.77 23.01 -0.91
C LYS A 149 22.93 22.57 0.30
N VAL A 150 22.36 23.53 1.04
CA VAL A 150 21.50 23.29 2.21
C VAL A 150 20.12 22.77 1.81
N TYR A 151 19.47 23.40 0.84
CA TYR A 151 18.15 22.94 0.38
C TYR A 151 18.22 21.57 -0.30
N LYS A 152 19.32 21.29 -1.00
CA LYS A 152 19.63 20.01 -1.65
C LYS A 152 19.73 18.88 -0.64
N SER A 153 20.33 19.09 0.53
CA SER A 153 20.51 18.03 1.54
C SER A 153 19.18 17.67 2.21
N VAL A 154 18.36 18.66 2.57
CA VAL A 154 17.02 18.45 3.16
C VAL A 154 16.08 17.80 2.15
N GLN A 155 16.05 18.30 0.92
CA GLN A 155 15.20 17.74 -0.12
C GLN A 155 15.59 16.30 -0.50
N LYS A 156 16.88 15.97 -0.52
CA LYS A 156 17.35 14.60 -0.75
C LYS A 156 16.89 13.65 0.38
N GLN A 157 16.85 14.12 1.62
CA GLN A 157 16.32 13.33 2.74
C GLN A 157 14.81 13.11 2.63
N LEU A 158 14.03 14.16 2.36
CA LEU A 158 12.58 14.06 2.14
C LEU A 158 12.25 13.11 1.00
N PHE A 159 13.02 13.20 -0.08
CA PHE A 159 12.89 12.33 -1.24
C PHE A 159 13.21 10.87 -0.92
N ARG A 160 14.32 10.62 -0.22
CA ARG A 160 14.70 9.28 0.21
C ARG A 160 13.66 8.67 1.15
N ALA A 161 13.13 9.47 2.08
CA ALA A 161 12.04 9.05 2.95
C ALA A 161 10.80 8.68 2.15
N LEU A 162 10.45 9.49 1.14
CA LEU A 162 9.32 9.21 0.27
C LEU A 162 9.48 7.90 -0.50
N ILE A 163 10.63 7.65 -1.12
CA ILE A 163 10.89 6.37 -1.80
C ILE A 163 10.82 5.21 -0.80
N SER A 164 11.36 5.37 0.41
CA SER A 164 11.26 4.32 1.43
C SER A 164 9.82 4.06 1.85
N GLN A 165 9.01 5.11 2.07
CA GLN A 165 7.57 4.98 2.32
C GLN A 165 6.85 4.29 1.17
N MET A 166 7.37 4.41 -0.05
CA MET A 166 6.78 3.78 -1.23
C MET A 166 7.18 2.29 -1.35
N ILE A 167 8.36 1.91 -0.87
CA ILE A 167 8.83 0.53 -0.85
C ILE A 167 8.11 -0.30 0.24
N ILE A 168 7.80 0.31 1.38
CA ILE A 168 7.12 -0.36 2.50
C ILE A 168 5.79 -1.03 2.09
N PRO A 169 4.80 -0.35 1.49
CA PRO A 169 3.55 -0.99 1.06
C PRO A 169 3.80 -2.03 -0.03
N LEU A 170 4.79 -1.85 -0.91
CA LEU A 170 5.14 -2.87 -1.91
C LEU A 170 5.54 -4.19 -1.23
N ILE A 171 6.34 -4.13 -0.18
CA ILE A 171 6.81 -5.32 0.54
C ILE A 171 5.74 -5.87 1.48
N LEU A 172 5.02 -5.02 2.21
CA LEU A 172 4.09 -5.46 3.26
C LEU A 172 2.69 -5.78 2.76
N ILE A 173 2.30 -5.27 1.59
CA ILE A 173 0.95 -5.44 1.04
C ILE A 173 1.02 -6.18 -0.30
N TYR A 174 1.76 -5.66 -1.27
CA TYR A 174 1.74 -6.22 -2.62
C TYR A 174 2.42 -7.58 -2.71
N VAL A 175 3.62 -7.76 -2.14
CA VAL A 175 4.33 -9.05 -2.19
C VAL A 175 3.50 -10.18 -1.57
N PRO A 176 2.94 -10.06 -0.35
CA PRO A 176 2.10 -11.11 0.23
C PRO A 176 0.88 -11.45 -0.62
N ILE A 177 0.21 -10.43 -1.18
CA ILE A 177 -0.96 -10.64 -2.05
C ILE A 177 -0.56 -11.37 -3.35
N ILE A 178 0.55 -10.98 -3.99
CA ILE A 178 1.06 -11.66 -5.19
C ILE A 178 1.41 -13.11 -4.87
N CYS A 179 2.08 -13.36 -3.73
CA CYS A 179 2.39 -14.72 -3.28
C CYS A 179 1.11 -15.55 -3.13
N VAL A 180 0.08 -15.03 -2.46
CA VAL A 180 -1.22 -15.72 -2.31
C VAL A 180 -1.90 -15.99 -3.65
N LEU A 181 -1.79 -15.09 -4.62
CA LEU A 181 -2.37 -15.30 -5.96
C LEU A 181 -1.61 -16.36 -6.76
N ILE A 182 -0.29 -16.46 -6.59
CA ILE A 182 0.56 -17.36 -7.37
C ILE A 182 0.64 -18.76 -6.76
N LEU A 183 0.66 -18.89 -5.43
CA LEU A 183 0.83 -20.17 -4.74
C LEU A 183 -0.15 -21.27 -5.18
N PRO A 184 -1.47 -20.98 -5.38
CA PRO A 184 -2.41 -21.97 -5.91
C PRO A 184 -2.06 -22.48 -7.32
N LEU A 185 -1.42 -21.66 -8.17
CA LEU A 185 -1.04 -22.07 -9.54
C LEU A 185 0.06 -23.14 -9.54
N PHE A 186 0.91 -23.14 -8.50
CA PHE A 186 1.99 -24.10 -8.34
C PHE A 186 1.62 -25.28 -7.42
N HIS A 187 0.36 -25.38 -6.98
CA HIS A 187 -0.13 -26.42 -6.06
C HIS A 187 0.62 -26.47 -4.71
N PHE A 188 1.29 -25.39 -4.31
CA PHE A 188 1.94 -25.31 -2.99
C PHE A 188 0.88 -25.05 -1.91
N LYS A 189 0.66 -26.04 -1.05
CA LYS A 189 -0.17 -25.92 0.16
C LYS A 189 0.73 -25.47 1.31
N ASN A 190 0.60 -24.23 1.75
CA ASN A 190 1.28 -23.72 2.93
C ASN A 190 0.31 -22.82 3.70
N ASP A 191 0.01 -23.22 4.92
CA ASP A 191 -1.06 -22.63 5.71
C ASP A 191 -0.70 -21.23 6.23
N ALA A 192 0.60 -20.97 6.39
CA ALA A 192 1.13 -19.64 6.69
C ALA A 192 0.77 -18.61 5.61
N SER A 193 0.48 -19.04 4.37
CA SER A 193 0.16 -18.16 3.26
C SER A 193 -1.17 -17.43 3.44
N ILE A 194 -2.07 -17.94 4.28
CA ILE A 194 -3.39 -17.33 4.54
C ILE A 194 -3.27 -16.22 5.61
N SER A 195 -2.47 -16.44 6.65
CA SER A 195 -2.40 -15.54 7.82
C SER A 195 -1.31 -14.47 7.73
N VAL A 196 -0.18 -14.77 7.09
CA VAL A 196 0.93 -13.82 6.94
C VAL A 196 0.51 -12.52 6.23
N PRO A 197 -0.24 -12.53 5.11
CA PRO A 197 -0.69 -11.30 4.45
C PRO A 197 -1.53 -10.42 5.36
N SER A 198 -2.48 -11.00 6.10
CA SER A 198 -3.36 -10.27 7.02
C SER A 198 -2.57 -9.56 8.13
N ILE A 199 -1.56 -10.22 8.68
CA ILE A 199 -0.67 -9.65 9.71
C ILE A 199 0.16 -8.50 9.12
N LEU A 200 0.80 -8.71 7.96
CA LEU A 200 1.66 -7.70 7.34
C LEU A 200 0.89 -6.44 6.93
N ILE A 201 -0.32 -6.63 6.40
CA ILE A 201 -1.23 -5.52 6.04
C ILE A 201 -1.69 -4.77 7.29
N SER A 202 -1.93 -5.47 8.40
CA SER A 202 -2.29 -4.84 9.68
C SER A 202 -1.14 -4.03 10.30
N LEU A 203 0.11 -4.43 10.05
CA LEU A 203 1.30 -3.73 10.56
C LEU A 203 1.71 -2.52 9.69
N TYR A 204 1.31 -2.50 8.42
CA TYR A 204 1.65 -1.43 7.48
C TYR A 204 1.39 -0.01 8.03
N PRO A 205 0.22 0.30 8.61
CA PRO A 205 -0.07 1.65 9.11
C PRO A 205 0.86 2.13 10.23
N VAL A 206 1.47 1.21 10.98
CA VAL A 206 2.43 1.52 12.05
C VAL A 206 3.83 1.70 11.48
N LEU A 207 4.23 0.82 10.56
CA LEU A 207 5.58 0.82 9.98
C LEU A 207 5.82 2.00 9.03
N GLU A 208 4.79 2.47 8.32
CA GLU A 208 4.89 3.62 7.42
C GLU A 208 5.36 4.91 8.14
N PRO A 209 4.68 5.44 9.17
CA PRO A 209 5.12 6.65 9.87
C PRO A 209 6.43 6.43 10.64
N PHE A 210 6.63 5.24 11.21
CA PHE A 210 7.87 4.91 11.93
C PHE A 210 9.10 5.05 11.04
N ALA A 211 9.05 4.49 9.82
CA ALA A 211 10.16 4.59 8.88
C ALA A 211 10.50 6.04 8.49
N VAL A 212 9.49 6.90 8.33
CA VAL A 212 9.68 8.33 8.01
C VAL A 212 10.44 9.05 9.09
N ILE A 213 10.03 8.84 10.35
CA ILE A 213 10.64 9.46 11.52
C ILE A 213 12.12 9.07 11.59
N MET A 214 12.44 7.79 11.35
CA MET A 214 13.81 7.30 11.41
C MET A 214 14.70 7.77 10.25
N ILE A 215 14.14 7.97 9.05
CA ILE A 215 14.92 8.35 7.85
C ILE A 215 15.21 9.86 7.78
N ILE A 216 14.27 10.70 8.23
CA ILE A 216 14.39 12.16 8.16
C ILE A 216 15.08 12.65 9.43
N SER A 217 16.30 13.18 9.30
CA SER A 217 17.11 13.59 10.44
C SER A 217 16.44 14.63 11.35
N VAL A 218 15.64 15.53 10.78
CA VAL A 218 14.87 16.54 11.53
C VAL A 218 13.81 15.88 12.42
N TYR A 219 13.04 14.93 11.87
CA TYR A 219 12.02 14.21 12.63
C TYR A 219 12.63 13.27 13.66
N ARG A 220 13.70 12.55 13.31
CA ARG A 220 14.42 11.69 14.23
C ARG A 220 14.97 12.46 15.44
N ASN A 221 15.60 13.61 15.19
CA ASN A 221 16.14 14.43 16.26
C ASN A 221 15.02 15.03 17.14
N GLY A 222 13.90 15.42 16.54
CA GLY A 222 12.70 15.86 17.26
C GLY A 222 12.14 14.74 18.16
N PHE A 223 12.00 13.53 17.61
CA PHE A 223 11.56 12.34 18.34
C PHE A 223 12.47 12.05 19.54
N TYR A 224 13.80 11.98 19.35
CA TYR A 224 14.73 11.79 20.47
C TYR A 224 14.71 12.94 21.48
N SER A 225 14.39 14.18 21.08
CA SER A 225 14.22 15.29 22.03
C SER A 225 12.89 15.29 22.77
N MET A 226 11.89 14.55 22.32
CA MET A 226 10.66 14.32 23.09
C MET A 226 10.90 13.31 24.23
N PHE A 227 11.80 12.34 24.00
CA PHE A 227 12.17 11.31 24.98
C PHE A 227 13.42 11.65 25.81
N SER A 228 14.21 12.65 25.40
CA SER A 228 15.31 13.19 26.21
C SER A 228 14.97 14.62 26.61
N SER A 229 14.93 14.90 27.91
CA SER A 229 14.53 16.20 28.48
C SER A 229 15.51 17.37 28.20
N ALA A 230 16.24 17.35 27.10
CA ALA A 230 17.26 18.35 26.77
C ALA A 230 16.65 19.47 25.91
N PRO A 231 16.47 20.70 26.45
CA PRO A 231 16.00 21.83 25.66
C PRO A 231 17.09 22.23 24.67
N ARG A 232 16.76 22.39 23.38
CA ARG A 232 17.72 22.89 22.38
C ARG A 232 17.30 24.25 21.83
N ASN A 233 17.84 25.31 22.44
CA ASN A 233 17.93 26.64 21.86
C ASN A 233 18.71 26.57 20.54
N ARG A 234 18.02 26.65 19.40
CA ARG A 234 18.65 26.61 18.07
C ARG A 234 18.12 27.70 17.14
N VAL A 235 17.74 28.85 17.69
CA VAL A 235 17.32 30.03 16.92
C VAL A 235 18.44 31.07 16.77
N ALA A 236 19.54 30.98 17.53
CA ALA A 236 20.53 32.07 17.61
C ALA A 236 21.63 32.13 16.52
N HIS A 237 21.73 31.18 15.57
CA HIS A 237 22.87 31.12 14.64
C HIS A 237 22.58 31.58 13.20
N LEU A 238 21.37 32.07 12.89
CA LEU A 238 21.06 32.60 11.55
C LEU A 238 21.14 34.12 11.45
N ASP A 239 21.11 34.86 12.58
CA ASP A 239 21.14 36.33 12.55
C ASP A 239 22.54 36.95 12.71
N THR A 240 23.55 36.18 13.13
CA THR A 240 24.90 36.74 13.39
C THR A 240 25.84 36.76 12.19
N SER A 241 25.49 36.11 11.06
CA SER A 241 26.32 36.14 9.85
C SER A 241 26.01 37.31 8.90
N GLY A 242 25.00 38.14 9.22
CA GLY A 242 24.59 39.28 8.40
C GLY A 242 25.18 40.64 8.81
N ASN A 243 25.72 40.76 10.03
CA ASN A 243 26.07 42.07 10.62
C ASN A 243 27.57 42.40 10.72
N SER A 244 28.48 41.56 10.19
CA SER A 244 29.93 41.79 10.31
C SER A 244 30.61 42.39 9.07
N VAL A 245 29.87 42.90 8.07
CA VAL A 245 30.45 43.41 6.81
C VAL A 245 30.32 44.94 6.63
N GLN A 246 29.80 45.71 7.61
CA GLN A 246 29.52 47.15 7.40
C GLN A 246 30.21 48.18 8.31
N SER A 247 31.24 47.82 9.07
CA SER A 247 32.02 48.83 9.82
C SER A 247 33.51 48.72 9.49
N GLY A 248 33.99 49.57 8.58
CA GLY A 248 35.43 49.81 8.47
C GLY A 248 36.00 50.20 7.11
N GLN A 249 35.34 51.04 6.30
CA GLN A 249 36.01 51.83 5.26
C GLN A 249 35.28 53.18 5.12
N GLY A 250 35.95 54.25 5.54
CA GLY A 250 35.48 55.63 5.47
C GLY A 250 36.55 56.54 6.06
N ALA A 251 37.47 56.94 5.19
CA ALA A 251 38.46 57.99 5.41
C ALA A 251 37.80 59.37 5.52
#